data_AF-E9GTI2-F1
#
_entry.id   AF-E9GTI2-F1
#
_cell.length_a   1.000
_cell.length_b   1.000
_cell.length_c   1.000
_cell.angle_alpha   90.00
_cell.angle_beta   90.00
_cell.angle_gamma   90.00
#
_symmetry.space_group_name_H-M   'P 1'
#
loop_
_entity.id
_entity.type
_entity.pdbx_description
1 polymer ?
#
loop_
_entity_poly.entity_id
_entity_poly.type
_entity_poly.pdbx_seq_one_letter_code
_entity_poly.pdbx_strand_id
1 'polypeptide(L)'
;PDEPAAKCNADVCRLPDCNCGGKDIPGGLRAIDTPQLVLLTFDDAVNDLNKELYSDLFETGRVNPNGCPIAGTFYVSHEWTDYGQVQNLYADGHEIASHTISHSFGEQMSAKKWAKEAAGQRDIMAAYGGVRAEDIRGLRAPFLSVGGNRMFKMLYDMNFTYDSSMPVYENKPPSWPYTLDYKIFHDCMIPPCPTKSYPGVWEVPMVMWQDLNGGRCSMGDGCSNPPDAEGVYKMLIKNFERHYTTNRAPFPLYYHASWFTTAHHKEGFEAFLDTIVSMDDVWLVTNWQAIQWVRDPTPLDRIKTFKPFNCDYPRCNASKVCNAWHKSGVRYMRTCQPCPEVFPWTGKTGVRNPFLDHYGENEVASA
;
A
#
# COMPACT_ATOMS: atom_id res chain seq x y z
N PRO A 1 -14.99 -3.54 18.79
CA PRO A 1 -14.47 -2.32 18.14
C PRO A 1 -14.86 -1.08 18.95
N ASP A 2 -14.05 -0.03 18.90
CA ASP A 2 -14.27 1.26 19.58
C ASP A 2 -14.04 1.34 21.11
N GLU A 3 -13.53 0.28 21.74
CA GLU A 3 -13.02 0.31 23.13
C GLU A 3 -11.52 0.68 23.16
N PRO A 4 -11.02 1.33 24.22
CA PRO A 4 -9.59 1.56 24.39
C PRO A 4 -8.79 0.26 24.24
N ALA A 5 -7.80 0.26 23.35
CA ALA A 5 -7.06 -0.95 23.07
C ALA A 5 -6.12 -1.31 24.24
N ALA A 6 -6.15 -2.57 24.65
CA ALA A 6 -5.23 -3.10 25.65
C ALA A 6 -3.83 -3.33 25.03
N LYS A 7 -2.81 -3.52 25.88
CA LYS A 7 -1.50 -4.01 25.42
C LYS A 7 -1.67 -5.40 24.81
N CYS A 8 -0.93 -5.68 23.72
CA CYS A 8 -1.04 -6.98 23.05
C CYS A 8 -0.74 -8.14 23.98
N ASN A 9 -1.61 -9.16 23.94
CA ASN A 9 -1.38 -10.45 24.55
C ASN A 9 -1.10 -11.47 23.45
N ALA A 10 0.17 -11.85 23.29
CA ALA A 10 0.60 -12.79 22.25
C ALA A 10 0.02 -14.19 22.42
N ASP A 11 -0.54 -14.54 23.59
CA ASP A 11 -1.20 -15.83 23.80
C ASP A 11 -2.59 -15.89 23.17
N VAL A 12 -3.26 -14.73 23.07
CA VAL A 12 -4.60 -14.58 22.50
C VAL A 12 -4.54 -14.09 21.05
N CYS A 13 -3.65 -13.14 20.75
CA CYS A 13 -3.42 -12.62 19.42
C CYS A 13 -2.62 -13.62 18.58
N ARG A 14 -3.32 -14.44 17.79
CA ARG A 14 -2.71 -15.50 16.98
C ARG A 14 -3.06 -15.36 15.51
N LEU A 15 -2.13 -15.75 14.65
CA LEU A 15 -2.32 -15.89 13.21
C LEU A 15 -3.41 -16.94 12.92
N PRO A 16 -4.17 -16.80 11.82
CA PRO A 16 -4.00 -15.85 10.73
C PRO A 16 -4.68 -14.49 10.93
N ASP A 17 -5.38 -14.27 12.05
CA ASP A 17 -6.30 -13.13 12.17
C ASP A 17 -5.76 -12.00 13.06
N CYS A 18 -4.75 -12.27 13.89
CA CYS A 18 -4.13 -11.28 14.76
C CYS A 18 -2.61 -11.44 14.81
N ASN A 19 -1.88 -10.32 14.74
CA ASN A 19 -0.43 -10.29 15.01
C ASN A 19 -0.06 -9.07 15.86
N CYS A 20 0.74 -9.26 16.91
CA CYS A 20 1.20 -8.15 17.76
C CYS A 20 2.24 -7.25 17.08
N GLY A 21 2.89 -7.72 16.01
CA GLY A 21 3.96 -6.99 15.33
C GLY A 21 5.27 -6.93 16.08
N GLY A 22 6.06 -5.91 15.73
CA GLY A 22 7.37 -5.67 16.31
C GLY A 22 8.43 -6.55 15.67
N LYS A 23 9.40 -6.97 16.47
CA LYS A 23 10.61 -7.64 15.96
C LYS A 23 10.44 -9.14 15.67
N ASP A 24 9.43 -9.77 16.24
CA ASP A 24 9.32 -11.23 16.23
C ASP A 24 8.80 -11.69 14.87
N ILE A 25 9.48 -12.69 14.29
CA ILE A 25 9.14 -13.21 12.96
C ILE A 25 7.82 -14.00 13.06
N PRO A 26 6.82 -13.71 12.23
CA PRO A 26 5.58 -14.47 12.16
C PRO A 26 5.82 -15.98 12.07
N GLY A 27 5.07 -16.77 12.86
CA GLY A 27 5.21 -18.22 12.90
C GLY A 27 6.46 -18.73 13.63
N GLY A 28 7.30 -17.85 14.18
CA GLY A 28 8.52 -18.24 14.91
C GLY A 28 9.61 -18.84 14.02
N LEU A 29 9.60 -18.52 12.72
CA LEU A 29 10.62 -18.96 11.78
C LEU A 29 11.99 -18.38 12.16
N ARG A 30 13.07 -19.10 11.81
CA ARG A 30 14.42 -18.52 11.89
C ARG A 30 14.57 -17.52 10.75
N ALA A 31 15.33 -16.44 10.99
CA ALA A 31 15.59 -15.42 9.97
C ALA A 31 16.18 -16.03 8.67
N ILE A 32 17.06 -17.04 8.79
CA ILE A 32 17.66 -17.71 7.63
C ILE A 32 16.68 -18.55 6.80
N ASP A 33 15.54 -18.95 7.37
CA ASP A 33 14.49 -19.68 6.65
C ASP A 33 13.37 -18.76 6.15
N THR A 34 13.48 -17.45 6.42
CA THR A 34 12.43 -16.45 6.15
C THR A 34 12.75 -15.69 4.86
N PRO A 35 11.82 -15.64 3.88
CA PRO A 35 12.02 -14.82 2.69
C PRO A 35 12.14 -13.34 3.07
N GLN A 36 13.07 -12.63 2.44
CA GLN A 36 13.09 -11.18 2.55
C GLN A 36 12.01 -10.61 1.62
N LEU A 37 10.93 -10.10 2.21
CA LEU A 37 9.88 -9.42 1.45
C LEU A 37 10.31 -7.97 1.19
N VAL A 38 10.07 -7.47 -0.02
CA VAL A 38 10.34 -6.09 -0.44
C VAL A 38 9.06 -5.50 -1.00
N LEU A 39 8.68 -4.32 -0.49
CA LEU A 39 7.40 -3.68 -0.75
C LEU A 39 7.61 -2.40 -1.55
N LEU A 40 7.59 -2.51 -2.88
CA LEU A 40 7.67 -1.35 -3.77
C LEU A 40 6.29 -0.73 -3.93
N THR A 41 6.16 0.55 -3.57
CA THR A 41 4.89 1.27 -3.70
C THR A 41 5.04 2.61 -4.39
N PHE A 42 4.01 2.99 -5.14
CA PHE A 42 3.87 4.30 -5.72
C PHE A 42 2.61 4.98 -5.21
N ASP A 43 2.78 6.20 -4.70
CA ASP A 43 1.68 7.05 -4.28
C ASP A 43 1.29 8.00 -5.41
N ASP A 44 0.09 8.54 -5.32
CA ASP A 44 -0.53 9.51 -6.23
C ASP A 44 -1.10 8.96 -7.56
N ALA A 45 -1.40 9.89 -8.48
CA ALA A 45 -2.10 9.63 -9.71
C ALA A 45 -1.29 8.79 -10.69
N VAL A 46 -1.94 7.82 -11.32
CA VAL A 46 -1.36 7.03 -12.42
C VAL A 46 -1.75 7.66 -13.75
N ASN A 47 -0.80 8.07 -14.58
CA ASN A 47 -1.06 8.70 -15.88
C ASN A 47 0.15 8.66 -16.83
N ASP A 48 0.04 9.33 -17.98
CA ASP A 48 1.09 9.31 -19.01
C ASP A 48 2.45 9.85 -18.54
N LEU A 49 2.52 10.63 -17.45
CA LEU A 49 3.79 11.14 -16.92
C LEU A 49 4.62 10.05 -16.23
N ASN A 50 3.99 9.02 -15.69
CA ASN A 50 4.67 7.94 -14.95
C ASN A 50 4.58 6.57 -15.63
N LYS A 51 3.84 6.46 -16.73
CA LYS A 51 3.73 5.23 -17.52
C LYS A 51 5.07 4.63 -17.93
N GLU A 52 5.98 5.44 -18.47
CA GLU A 52 7.31 4.97 -18.92
C GLU A 52 8.14 4.44 -17.75
N LEU A 53 8.10 5.13 -16.60
CA LEU A 53 8.74 4.65 -15.38
C LEU A 53 8.21 3.26 -14.98
N TYR A 54 6.90 3.05 -14.95
CA TYR A 54 6.33 1.77 -14.54
C TYR A 54 6.68 0.65 -15.51
N SER A 55 6.66 0.93 -16.83
CA SER A 55 7.14 0.00 -17.85
C SER A 55 8.60 -0.40 -17.62
N ASP A 56 9.49 0.56 -17.37
CA ASP A 56 10.92 0.29 -17.18
C ASP A 56 11.22 -0.47 -15.88
N LEU A 57 10.37 -0.33 -14.86
CA LEU A 57 10.51 -1.06 -13.61
C LEU A 57 9.95 -2.48 -13.68
N PHE A 58 8.77 -2.67 -14.28
CA PHE A 58 8.00 -3.92 -14.17
C PHE A 58 7.95 -4.74 -15.47
N GLU A 59 8.12 -4.14 -16.65
CA GLU A 59 7.98 -4.82 -17.96
C GLU A 59 9.32 -5.21 -18.60
N THR A 60 10.39 -5.30 -17.81
CA THR A 60 11.74 -5.64 -18.27
C THR A 60 12.13 -7.12 -18.05
N GLY A 61 11.17 -7.94 -17.61
CA GLY A 61 11.39 -9.38 -17.37
C GLY A 61 11.93 -9.72 -15.98
N ARG A 62 11.89 -8.79 -15.03
CA ARG A 62 12.21 -9.05 -13.62
C ARG A 62 11.19 -9.99 -13.00
N VAL A 63 11.67 -11.09 -12.40
CA VAL A 63 10.82 -12.13 -11.79
C VAL A 63 11.28 -12.46 -10.38
N ASN A 64 10.33 -12.84 -9.54
CA ASN A 64 10.58 -13.47 -8.25
C ASN A 64 11.10 -14.92 -8.42
N PRO A 65 11.64 -15.55 -7.36
CA PRO A 65 12.22 -16.91 -7.44
C PRO A 65 11.26 -18.05 -7.85
N ASN A 66 9.95 -17.82 -7.90
CA ASN A 66 8.96 -18.75 -8.48
C ASN A 66 8.72 -18.54 -9.99
N GLY A 67 9.41 -17.59 -10.63
CA GLY A 67 9.24 -17.22 -12.03
C GLY A 67 8.08 -16.27 -12.32
N CYS A 68 7.35 -15.82 -11.31
CA CYS A 68 6.32 -14.80 -11.49
C CYS A 68 6.94 -13.40 -11.60
N PRO A 69 6.36 -12.48 -12.39
CA PRO A 69 6.79 -11.09 -12.43
C PRO A 69 6.79 -10.47 -11.03
N ILE A 70 7.74 -9.56 -10.79
CA ILE A 70 7.72 -8.74 -9.57
C ILE A 70 6.47 -7.85 -9.57
N ALA A 71 5.93 -7.54 -8.39
CA ALA A 71 4.73 -6.72 -8.26
C ALA A 71 4.92 -5.58 -7.25
N GLY A 72 4.30 -4.44 -7.54
CA GLY A 72 4.21 -3.30 -6.62
C GLY A 72 2.78 -3.04 -6.13
N THR A 73 2.65 -2.08 -5.22
CA THR A 73 1.35 -1.57 -4.73
C THR A 73 1.20 -0.09 -5.11
N PHE A 74 0.10 0.27 -5.76
CA PHE A 74 -0.20 1.63 -6.17
C PHE A 74 -1.28 2.22 -5.27
N TYR A 75 -0.93 3.22 -4.48
CA TYR A 75 -1.88 4.01 -3.71
C TYR A 75 -2.36 5.16 -4.58
N VAL A 76 -3.50 4.96 -5.23
CA VAL A 76 -3.99 5.84 -6.29
C VAL A 76 -4.90 6.93 -5.73
N SER A 77 -4.54 8.19 -5.97
CA SER A 77 -5.40 9.36 -5.74
C SER A 77 -6.26 9.65 -6.99
N HIS A 78 -7.43 10.28 -6.82
CA HIS A 78 -8.38 10.41 -7.94
C HIS A 78 -7.94 11.42 -9.00
N GLU A 79 -7.55 12.62 -8.58
CA GLU A 79 -7.30 13.72 -9.50
C GLU A 79 -6.14 13.37 -10.46
N TRP A 80 -6.33 13.62 -11.76
CA TRP A 80 -5.35 13.36 -12.82
C TRP A 80 -5.01 11.88 -13.09
N THR A 81 -5.76 10.93 -12.51
CA THR A 81 -5.58 9.49 -12.78
C THR A 81 -6.24 9.06 -14.10
N ASP A 82 -5.47 8.38 -14.96
CA ASP A 82 -5.97 7.58 -16.07
C ASP A 82 -6.32 6.17 -15.59
N TYR A 83 -7.60 5.95 -15.36
CA TYR A 83 -8.12 4.66 -14.89
C TYR A 83 -7.88 3.50 -15.88
N GLY A 84 -7.60 3.76 -17.16
CA GLY A 84 -7.19 2.68 -18.07
C GLY A 84 -5.80 2.16 -17.78
N GLN A 85 -4.91 3.02 -17.28
CA GLN A 85 -3.58 2.61 -16.85
C GLN A 85 -3.63 1.90 -15.49
N VAL A 86 -4.48 2.37 -14.58
CA VAL A 86 -4.79 1.64 -13.32
C VAL A 86 -5.27 0.22 -13.63
N GLN A 87 -6.13 0.07 -14.65
CA GLN A 87 -6.60 -1.24 -15.06
C GLN A 87 -5.50 -2.15 -15.58
N ASN A 88 -4.59 -1.62 -16.40
CA ASN A 88 -3.46 -2.38 -16.92
C ASN A 88 -2.56 -2.85 -15.77
N LEU A 89 -2.18 -1.93 -14.87
CA LEU A 89 -1.37 -2.26 -13.69
C LEU A 89 -2.02 -3.39 -12.86
N TYR A 90 -3.33 -3.31 -12.64
CA TYR A 90 -4.07 -4.36 -11.94
C TYR A 90 -4.07 -5.70 -12.70
N ALA A 91 -4.27 -5.67 -14.02
CA ALA A 91 -4.26 -6.86 -14.88
C ALA A 91 -2.86 -7.52 -14.96
N ASP A 92 -1.81 -6.74 -14.78
CA ASP A 92 -0.42 -7.20 -14.73
C ASP A 92 -0.01 -7.77 -13.35
N GLY A 93 -0.94 -7.73 -12.38
CA GLY A 93 -0.77 -8.35 -11.06
C GLY A 93 -0.33 -7.39 -9.96
N HIS A 94 -0.29 -6.09 -10.24
CA HIS A 94 -0.04 -5.10 -9.20
C HIS A 94 -1.26 -4.89 -8.32
N GLU A 95 -1.01 -4.51 -7.06
CA GLU A 95 -2.08 -4.16 -6.14
C GLU A 95 -2.49 -2.70 -6.33
N ILE A 96 -3.80 -2.45 -6.36
CA ILE A 96 -4.36 -1.11 -6.40
C ILE A 96 -5.05 -0.81 -5.07
N ALA A 97 -4.60 0.24 -4.40
CA ALA A 97 -5.06 0.66 -3.08
C ALA A 97 -5.49 2.13 -3.09
N SER A 98 -6.29 2.53 -2.10
CA SER A 98 -6.86 3.87 -2.04
C SER A 98 -5.82 4.87 -1.52
N HIS A 99 -5.71 6.03 -2.18
CA HIS A 99 -5.01 7.22 -1.66
C HIS A 99 -5.94 8.43 -1.60
N THR A 100 -7.21 8.18 -1.28
CA THR A 100 -8.31 9.17 -1.22
C THR A 100 -8.67 9.81 -2.56
N ILE A 101 -9.79 10.54 -2.59
CA ILE A 101 -10.22 11.26 -3.79
C ILE A 101 -9.48 12.59 -3.89
N SER A 102 -9.57 13.41 -2.84
CA SER A 102 -9.13 14.80 -2.90
C SER A 102 -7.65 15.00 -2.55
N HIS A 103 -6.95 13.95 -2.10
CA HIS A 103 -5.58 14.02 -1.62
C HIS A 103 -5.36 15.14 -0.57
N SER A 104 -6.28 15.27 0.40
CA SER A 104 -6.23 16.30 1.46
C SER A 104 -5.79 15.72 2.81
N PHE A 105 -5.27 16.59 3.68
CA PHE A 105 -4.85 16.22 5.04
C PHE A 105 -6.01 15.58 5.83
N GLY A 106 -5.76 14.35 6.29
CA GLY A 106 -6.78 13.49 6.89
C GLY A 106 -7.02 13.70 8.39
N GLU A 107 -6.07 14.31 9.10
CA GLU A 107 -6.07 14.44 10.57
C GLU A 107 -7.41 14.89 11.17
N GLN A 108 -8.02 15.93 10.58
CA GLN A 108 -9.23 16.55 11.11
C GLN A 108 -10.53 16.02 10.49
N MET A 109 -10.44 15.04 9.59
CA MET A 109 -11.62 14.48 8.94
C MET A 109 -12.49 13.71 9.94
N SER A 110 -13.81 13.85 9.82
CA SER A 110 -14.75 12.94 10.50
C SER A 110 -14.67 11.54 9.89
N ALA A 111 -15.13 10.51 10.60
CA ALA A 111 -15.22 9.16 10.05
C ALA A 111 -16.04 9.14 8.74
N LYS A 112 -17.14 9.92 8.70
CA LYS A 112 -17.95 10.10 7.48
C LYS A 112 -17.16 10.72 6.33
N LYS A 113 -16.31 11.71 6.59
CA LYS A 113 -15.47 12.30 5.54
C LYS A 113 -14.39 11.32 5.08
N TRP A 114 -13.75 10.60 6.00
CA TRP A 114 -12.84 9.50 5.67
C TRP A 114 -13.49 8.45 4.76
N ALA A 115 -14.74 8.06 5.04
CA ALA A 115 -15.44 7.08 4.22
C ALA A 115 -15.67 7.62 2.79
N LYS A 116 -16.11 8.87 2.66
CA LYS A 116 -16.31 9.53 1.36
C LYS A 116 -15.02 9.67 0.56
N GLU A 117 -13.89 9.86 1.23
CA GLU A 117 -12.57 9.98 0.60
C GLU A 117 -11.99 8.60 0.24
N ALA A 118 -11.80 7.73 1.23
CA ALA A 118 -11.10 6.45 1.05
C ALA A 118 -11.96 5.39 0.34
N ALA A 119 -13.17 5.13 0.87
CA ALA A 119 -14.08 4.16 0.26
C ALA A 119 -14.72 4.70 -1.01
N GLY A 120 -14.92 6.02 -1.11
CA GLY A 120 -15.31 6.65 -2.37
C GLY A 120 -14.29 6.41 -3.48
N GLN A 121 -12.99 6.54 -3.17
CA GLN A 121 -11.94 6.23 -4.15
C GLN A 121 -11.89 4.74 -4.51
N ARG A 122 -12.20 3.84 -3.56
CA ARG A 122 -12.41 2.41 -3.86
C ARG A 122 -13.54 2.20 -4.87
N ASP A 123 -14.68 2.86 -4.69
CA ASP A 123 -15.81 2.76 -5.62
C ASP A 123 -15.43 3.29 -7.02
N ILE A 124 -14.67 4.38 -7.10
CA ILE A 124 -14.19 4.94 -8.37
C ILE A 124 -13.21 3.98 -9.05
N MET A 125 -12.19 3.47 -8.35
CA MET A 125 -11.24 2.51 -8.92
C MET A 125 -11.94 1.22 -9.38
N ALA A 126 -12.94 0.75 -8.64
CA ALA A 126 -13.69 -0.44 -9.02
C ALA A 126 -14.51 -0.24 -10.28
N ALA A 127 -15.29 0.84 -10.34
CA ALA A 127 -16.17 1.12 -11.47
C ALA A 127 -15.42 1.52 -12.74
N TYR A 128 -14.28 2.22 -12.60
CA TYR A 128 -13.63 2.90 -13.72
C TYR A 128 -12.26 2.34 -14.06
N GLY A 129 -11.50 1.92 -13.04
CA GLY A 129 -10.23 1.21 -13.21
C GLY A 129 -10.40 -0.29 -13.45
N GLY A 130 -11.62 -0.82 -13.44
CA GLY A 130 -11.89 -2.25 -13.66
C GLY A 130 -11.25 -3.17 -12.62
N VAL A 131 -10.85 -2.62 -11.48
CA VAL A 131 -10.32 -3.37 -10.34
C VAL A 131 -11.49 -4.02 -9.61
N ARG A 132 -11.37 -5.25 -9.15
CA ARG A 132 -12.43 -5.84 -8.33
C ARG A 132 -12.54 -5.09 -6.99
N ALA A 133 -13.74 -4.73 -6.58
CA ALA A 133 -13.95 -3.95 -5.35
C ALA A 133 -13.36 -4.65 -4.12
N GLU A 134 -13.48 -5.99 -4.06
CA GLU A 134 -12.92 -6.84 -3.01
C GLU A 134 -11.38 -6.92 -3.04
N ASP A 135 -10.73 -6.49 -4.13
CA ASP A 135 -9.28 -6.44 -4.25
C ASP A 135 -8.67 -5.10 -3.83
N ILE A 136 -9.49 -4.06 -3.69
CA ILE A 136 -9.06 -2.76 -3.18
C ILE A 136 -9.11 -2.79 -1.65
N ARG A 137 -8.02 -3.28 -1.06
CA ARG A 137 -7.93 -3.65 0.36
C ARG A 137 -7.24 -2.61 1.24
N GLY A 138 -6.31 -1.86 0.64
CA GLY A 138 -5.43 -0.94 1.34
C GLY A 138 -5.88 0.52 1.30
N LEU A 139 -5.47 1.25 2.33
CA LEU A 139 -5.44 2.71 2.35
C LEU A 139 -4.02 3.17 2.68
N ARG A 140 -3.59 4.26 2.04
CA ARG A 140 -2.55 5.15 2.55
C ARG A 140 -3.13 6.55 2.65
N ALA A 141 -2.97 7.20 3.80
CA ALA A 141 -3.42 8.55 4.04
C ALA A 141 -2.51 9.56 3.33
N PRO A 142 -3.05 10.55 2.61
CA PRO A 142 -2.28 11.65 2.04
C PRO A 142 -1.38 12.30 3.08
N PHE A 143 -0.14 12.59 2.69
CA PHE A 143 0.90 13.19 3.56
C PHE A 143 1.21 12.37 4.83
N LEU A 144 0.80 11.09 4.87
CA LEU A 144 0.86 10.23 6.06
C LEU A 144 0.09 10.82 7.26
N SER A 145 -0.88 11.70 6.98
CA SER A 145 -1.71 12.39 7.95
C SER A 145 -2.90 11.49 8.34
N VAL A 146 -2.63 10.56 9.25
CA VAL A 146 -3.64 9.65 9.81
C VAL A 146 -4.71 10.41 10.61
N GLY A 147 -5.94 9.88 10.63
CA GLY A 147 -7.09 10.49 11.31
C GLY A 147 -7.44 9.90 12.68
N GLY A 148 -6.47 9.23 13.33
CA GLY A 148 -6.66 8.52 14.59
C GLY A 148 -7.85 7.57 14.57
N ASN A 149 -8.54 7.42 15.71
CA ASN A 149 -9.69 6.53 15.84
C ASN A 149 -10.77 6.73 14.76
N ARG A 150 -10.95 7.95 14.21
CA ARG A 150 -11.96 8.21 13.18
C ARG A 150 -11.64 7.53 11.85
N MET A 151 -10.37 7.53 11.46
CA MET A 151 -9.88 6.86 10.26
C MET A 151 -9.93 5.34 10.42
N PHE A 152 -9.41 4.81 11.53
CA PHE A 152 -9.34 3.37 11.74
C PHE A 152 -10.71 2.73 12.03
N LYS A 153 -11.63 3.47 12.65
CA LYS A 153 -13.05 3.10 12.70
C LYS A 153 -13.63 2.97 11.30
N MET A 154 -13.37 3.94 10.43
CA MET A 154 -13.84 3.88 9.04
C MET A 154 -13.24 2.68 8.29
N LEU A 155 -11.96 2.39 8.46
CA LEU A 155 -11.33 1.21 7.84
C LEU A 155 -12.03 -0.08 8.27
N TYR A 156 -12.28 -0.23 9.57
CA TYR A 156 -13.01 -1.36 10.13
C TYR A 156 -14.45 -1.45 9.58
N ASP A 157 -15.22 -0.37 9.70
CA ASP A 157 -16.63 -0.35 9.30
C ASP A 157 -16.81 -0.54 7.78
N MET A 158 -15.88 -0.02 6.96
CA MET A 158 -15.92 -0.11 5.50
C MET A 158 -15.18 -1.34 4.93
N ASN A 159 -14.76 -2.28 5.79
CA ASN A 159 -14.10 -3.52 5.42
C ASN A 159 -12.83 -3.32 4.58
N PHE A 160 -12.01 -2.33 4.93
CA PHE A 160 -10.62 -2.29 4.47
C PHE A 160 -9.82 -3.32 5.26
N THR A 161 -8.85 -3.94 4.59
CA THR A 161 -8.01 -4.96 5.24
C THR A 161 -6.84 -4.34 5.98
N TYR A 162 -6.25 -3.27 5.43
CA TYR A 162 -5.05 -2.70 6.01
C TYR A 162 -4.87 -1.20 5.75
N ASP A 163 -4.12 -0.57 6.63
CA ASP A 163 -3.50 0.76 6.46
C ASP A 163 -1.98 0.61 6.27
N SER A 164 -1.38 1.57 5.58
CA SER A 164 0.08 1.73 5.53
C SER A 164 0.43 3.21 5.56
N SER A 165 0.05 3.86 6.67
CA SER A 165 0.23 5.31 6.83
C SER A 165 1.02 5.68 8.08
N MET A 166 1.37 4.73 8.96
CA MET A 166 2.05 5.03 10.23
C MET A 166 3.56 4.79 10.15
N PRO A 167 4.39 5.86 10.18
CA PRO A 167 5.83 5.72 10.30
C PRO A 167 6.27 5.12 11.62
N VAL A 168 7.37 4.35 11.58
CA VAL A 168 8.05 3.83 12.77
C VAL A 168 9.55 4.10 12.68
N TYR A 169 10.14 4.59 13.77
CA TYR A 169 11.47 5.24 13.84
C TYR A 169 12.71 4.44 13.39
N GLU A 170 12.54 3.19 12.99
CA GLU A 170 13.54 2.10 12.99
C GLU A 170 13.60 1.35 14.31
N ASN A 171 12.94 0.22 14.32
CA ASN A 171 13.27 -0.81 15.29
C ASN A 171 14.49 -1.54 14.71
N LYS A 172 15.58 -1.69 15.47
CA LYS A 172 16.68 -2.60 15.14
C LYS A 172 16.50 -3.82 16.05
N PRO A 173 15.87 -4.91 15.58
CA PRO A 173 15.51 -5.20 14.19
C PRO A 173 14.14 -4.62 13.76
N PRO A 174 13.88 -4.42 12.45
CA PRO A 174 12.69 -3.71 11.93
C PRO A 174 11.35 -4.34 12.31
N SER A 175 10.27 -3.58 12.17
CA SER A 175 8.95 -4.06 12.56
C SER A 175 8.28 -4.88 11.47
N TRP A 176 7.70 -6.02 11.86
CA TRP A 176 6.70 -6.74 11.07
C TRP A 176 5.31 -6.06 11.12
N PRO A 177 4.44 -6.29 10.11
CA PRO A 177 3.03 -5.88 10.13
C PRO A 177 2.27 -6.42 11.33
N TYR A 178 1.25 -5.70 11.78
CA TYR A 178 0.49 -6.05 12.98
C TYR A 178 -0.99 -5.73 12.81
N THR A 179 -1.83 -6.24 13.70
CA THR A 179 -3.26 -5.90 13.69
C THR A 179 -3.61 -4.91 14.78
N LEU A 180 -4.67 -4.15 14.55
CA LEU A 180 -5.19 -3.14 15.46
C LEU A 180 -6.20 -3.71 16.45
N ASP A 181 -6.21 -5.03 16.66
CA ASP A 181 -6.86 -5.68 17.79
C ASP A 181 -6.39 -5.10 19.13
N TYR A 182 -5.11 -4.71 19.19
CA TYR A 182 -4.45 -4.20 20.38
C TYR A 182 -3.78 -2.84 20.14
N LYS A 183 -3.36 -2.20 21.24
CA LYS A 183 -2.71 -0.90 21.22
C LYS A 183 -1.39 -0.97 20.43
N ILE A 184 -1.12 0.05 19.62
CA ILE A 184 0.18 0.23 18.97
C ILE A 184 1.32 0.16 20.01
N PHE A 185 2.39 -0.55 19.66
CA PHE A 185 3.55 -0.76 20.54
C PHE A 185 4.68 0.23 20.30
N HIS A 186 4.52 1.14 19.34
CA HIS A 186 5.50 2.16 18.97
C HIS A 186 4.94 3.56 19.19
N ASP A 187 5.82 4.55 19.14
CA ASP A 187 5.44 5.95 19.23
C ASP A 187 4.57 6.39 18.05
N CYS A 188 3.64 7.29 18.32
CA CYS A 188 2.85 7.92 17.28
C CYS A 188 3.65 9.06 16.63
N MET A 189 4.31 8.74 15.53
CA MET A 189 5.21 9.65 14.83
C MET A 189 4.50 10.88 14.25
N ILE A 190 3.31 10.66 13.69
CA ILE A 190 2.47 11.70 13.12
C ILE A 190 1.10 11.57 13.81
N PRO A 191 0.84 12.35 14.88
CA PRO A 191 -0.44 12.29 15.56
C PRO A 191 -1.58 12.83 14.70
N PRO A 192 -2.82 12.36 14.90
CA PRO A 192 -3.27 11.37 15.88
C PRO A 192 -3.24 9.91 15.38
N CYS A 193 -2.71 8.99 16.20
CA CYS A 193 -2.76 7.54 15.95
C CYS A 193 -3.96 6.87 16.64
N PRO A 194 -4.35 5.64 16.27
CA PRO A 194 -5.47 4.96 16.91
C PRO A 194 -5.13 4.58 18.35
N THR A 195 -6.11 4.77 19.25
CA THR A 195 -6.03 4.38 20.66
C THR A 195 -7.08 3.33 21.04
N LYS A 196 -7.99 3.02 20.12
CA LYS A 196 -9.06 2.02 20.26
C LYS A 196 -8.74 0.77 19.45
N SER A 197 -9.43 -0.32 19.79
CA SER A 197 -9.31 -1.61 19.11
C SER A 197 -10.18 -1.68 17.85
N TYR A 198 -9.55 -2.09 16.75
CA TYR A 198 -10.12 -2.34 15.43
C TYR A 198 -9.70 -3.74 14.94
N PRO A 199 -10.30 -4.81 15.49
CA PRO A 199 -9.89 -6.19 15.22
C PRO A 199 -9.82 -6.53 13.74
N GLY A 200 -8.73 -7.21 13.33
CA GLY A 200 -8.54 -7.66 11.95
C GLY A 200 -8.13 -6.58 10.93
N VAL A 201 -8.11 -5.29 11.32
CA VAL A 201 -7.47 -4.25 10.50
C VAL A 201 -5.97 -4.33 10.70
N TRP A 202 -5.22 -4.55 9.62
CA TRP A 202 -3.77 -4.62 9.63
C TRP A 202 -3.15 -3.22 9.49
N GLU A 203 -2.00 -3.02 10.13
CA GLU A 203 -1.05 -1.97 9.81
C GLU A 203 0.17 -2.61 9.12
N VAL A 204 0.52 -2.09 7.95
CA VAL A 204 1.82 -2.30 7.31
C VAL A 204 2.71 -1.10 7.65
N PRO A 205 3.50 -1.18 8.75
CA PRO A 205 4.18 -0.03 9.31
C PRO A 205 5.24 0.49 8.36
N MET A 206 5.34 1.81 8.24
CA MET A 206 6.34 2.44 7.40
C MET A 206 7.65 2.59 8.18
N VAL A 207 8.46 1.52 8.18
CA VAL A 207 9.78 1.54 8.83
C VAL A 207 10.66 2.57 8.15
N MET A 208 11.00 3.64 8.89
CA MET A 208 11.82 4.72 8.39
C MET A 208 13.17 4.21 7.89
N TRP A 209 13.69 4.86 6.87
CA TRP A 209 15.06 4.70 6.43
C TRP A 209 15.97 5.66 7.17
N GLN A 210 17.26 5.32 7.15
CA GLN A 210 18.33 6.22 7.51
C GLN A 210 19.10 6.57 6.25
N ASP A 211 19.10 7.84 5.86
CA ASP A 211 19.87 8.33 4.71
C ASP A 211 21.39 8.26 4.98
N LEU A 212 22.20 8.62 3.98
CA LEU A 212 23.67 8.58 4.10
C LEU A 212 24.23 9.61 5.10
N ASN A 213 23.45 10.63 5.45
CA ASN A 213 23.81 11.68 6.41
C ASN A 213 23.32 11.37 7.84
N GLY A 214 22.60 10.26 8.02
CA GLY A 214 22.01 9.87 9.30
C GLY A 214 20.60 10.41 9.55
N GLY A 215 20.04 11.18 8.61
CA GLY A 215 18.65 11.66 8.62
C GLY A 215 17.65 10.52 8.45
N ARG A 216 16.42 10.72 8.93
CA ARG A 216 15.35 9.72 8.91
C ARG A 216 14.22 10.13 7.99
N CYS A 217 13.65 9.16 7.29
CA CYS A 217 12.63 9.40 6.26
C CYS A 217 11.71 8.18 6.13
N SER A 218 10.40 8.39 6.01
CA SER A 218 9.41 7.30 5.83
C SER A 218 9.22 6.86 4.38
N MET A 219 9.57 7.75 3.45
CA MET A 219 9.50 7.54 2.00
C MET A 219 10.88 7.81 1.41
N GLY A 220 11.25 7.08 0.37
CA GLY A 220 12.59 7.18 -0.24
C GLY A 220 12.87 8.57 -0.79
N ASP A 221 11.86 9.24 -1.34
CA ASP A 221 11.95 10.63 -1.82
C ASP A 221 11.90 11.69 -0.72
N GLY A 222 11.58 11.31 0.52
CA GLY A 222 11.68 12.16 1.71
C GLY A 222 13.06 12.15 2.36
N CYS A 223 14.00 11.33 1.87
CA CYS A 223 15.37 11.25 2.35
C CYS A 223 16.26 12.35 1.75
N SER A 224 17.44 12.59 2.34
CA SER A 224 18.47 13.39 1.68
C SER A 224 18.92 12.69 0.39
N ASN A 225 18.63 13.29 -0.77
CA ASN A 225 18.97 12.71 -2.07
C ASN A 225 20.48 12.68 -2.30
N PRO A 226 21.07 11.50 -2.58
CA PRO A 226 22.47 11.42 -2.98
C PRO A 226 22.70 12.10 -4.35
N PRO A 227 23.89 12.65 -4.61
CA PRO A 227 24.16 13.45 -5.81
C PRO A 227 24.37 12.62 -7.10
N ASP A 228 24.50 11.29 -6.98
CA ASP A 228 24.82 10.37 -8.06
C ASP A 228 24.16 8.98 -7.85
N ALA A 229 24.20 8.16 -8.90
CA ALA A 229 23.57 6.84 -8.92
C ALA A 229 24.20 5.86 -7.93
N GLU A 230 25.52 5.94 -7.73
CA GLU A 230 26.24 5.11 -6.76
C GLU A 230 25.79 5.42 -5.33
N GLY A 231 25.61 6.70 -4.99
CA GLY A 231 25.08 7.15 -3.71
C GLY A 231 23.65 6.67 -3.49
N VAL A 232 22.80 6.73 -4.52
CA VAL A 232 21.43 6.19 -4.46
C VAL A 232 21.45 4.70 -4.17
N TYR A 233 22.23 3.92 -4.94
CA TYR A 233 22.43 2.49 -4.71
C TYR A 233 22.91 2.20 -3.27
N LYS A 234 23.92 2.94 -2.80
CA LYS A 234 24.47 2.80 -1.43
C LYS A 234 23.43 3.08 -0.36
N MET A 235 22.59 4.11 -0.55
CA MET A 235 21.51 4.42 0.39
C MET A 235 20.49 3.29 0.45
N LEU A 236 20.12 2.72 -0.69
CA LEU A 236 19.15 1.63 -0.79
C LEU A 236 19.69 0.34 -0.16
N ILE A 237 20.88 -0.10 -0.55
CA ILE A 237 21.47 -1.35 -0.04
C ILE A 237 21.72 -1.27 1.47
N LYS A 238 22.17 -0.11 2.00
CA LYS A 238 22.34 0.13 3.44
C LYS A 238 21.05 -0.15 4.22
N ASN A 239 19.90 0.32 3.71
CA ASN A 239 18.61 0.13 4.39
C ASN A 239 18.06 -1.28 4.17
N PHE A 240 18.25 -1.86 2.98
CA PHE A 240 17.91 -3.27 2.71
C PHE A 240 18.66 -4.22 3.63
N GLU A 241 19.98 -4.07 3.78
CA GLU A 241 20.82 -4.92 4.63
C GLU A 241 20.34 -4.95 6.09
N ARG A 242 19.83 -3.82 6.59
CA ARG A 242 19.26 -3.75 7.95
C ARG A 242 18.09 -4.71 8.14
N HIS A 243 17.26 -4.90 7.13
CA HIS A 243 16.16 -5.85 7.15
C HIS A 243 16.68 -7.28 6.91
N TYR A 244 17.49 -7.43 5.85
CA TYR A 244 17.98 -8.71 5.35
C TYR A 244 18.88 -9.46 6.35
N THR A 245 19.73 -8.75 7.08
CA THR A 245 20.70 -9.35 8.01
C THR A 245 20.17 -9.51 9.43
N THR A 246 18.94 -9.04 9.72
CA THR A 246 18.35 -9.12 11.06
C THR A 246 17.14 -10.05 11.12
N ASN A 247 15.92 -9.53 11.16
CA ASN A 247 14.70 -10.33 11.33
C ASN A 247 13.87 -10.48 10.04
N ARG A 248 14.40 -10.06 8.88
CA ARG A 248 13.73 -10.19 7.57
C ARG A 248 12.37 -9.51 7.47
N ALA A 249 12.05 -8.58 8.37
CA ALA A 249 10.82 -7.79 8.27
C ALA A 249 10.74 -7.09 6.91
N PRO A 250 9.54 -6.89 6.34
CA PRO A 250 9.40 -6.40 4.97
C PRO A 250 10.16 -5.08 4.78
N PHE A 251 10.94 -4.98 3.71
CA PHE A 251 11.71 -3.79 3.39
C PHE A 251 10.86 -2.83 2.55
N PRO A 252 10.50 -1.65 3.09
CA PRO A 252 9.64 -0.70 2.38
C PRO A 252 10.43 0.12 1.35
N LEU A 253 9.98 0.15 0.10
CA LEU A 253 10.43 1.03 -0.98
C LEU A 253 9.25 1.93 -1.39
N TYR A 254 8.99 3.01 -0.65
CA TYR A 254 7.82 3.87 -0.86
C TYR A 254 8.20 5.17 -1.56
N TYR A 255 7.56 5.46 -2.68
CA TYR A 255 7.96 6.56 -3.56
C TYR A 255 6.80 7.33 -4.18
N HIS A 256 7.07 8.58 -4.51
CA HIS A 256 6.36 9.29 -5.58
C HIS A 256 7.10 9.10 -6.91
N ALA A 257 6.36 8.92 -8.01
CA ALA A 257 6.96 8.72 -9.34
C ALA A 257 7.84 9.91 -9.78
N SER A 258 7.53 11.13 -9.29
CA SER A 258 8.30 12.35 -9.58
C SER A 258 9.76 12.28 -9.13
N TRP A 259 10.08 11.46 -8.12
CA TRP A 259 11.47 11.30 -7.68
C TRP A 259 12.38 10.72 -8.77
N PHE A 260 11.81 9.93 -9.68
CA PHE A 260 12.51 9.26 -10.77
C PHE A 260 12.73 10.15 -12.00
N THR A 261 12.22 11.39 -12.02
CA THR A 261 12.51 12.33 -13.12
C THR A 261 13.98 12.77 -13.15
N THR A 262 14.69 12.56 -12.04
CA THR A 262 16.14 12.75 -11.96
C THR A 262 16.85 11.48 -12.41
N ALA A 263 17.60 11.55 -13.52
CA ALA A 263 18.17 10.37 -14.17
C ALA A 263 19.02 9.47 -13.24
N HIS A 264 19.88 10.06 -12.41
CA HIS A 264 20.74 9.29 -11.51
C HIS A 264 19.98 8.63 -10.35
N HIS A 265 18.80 9.15 -9.98
CA HIS A 265 17.92 8.46 -9.03
C HIS A 265 17.40 7.15 -9.62
N LYS A 266 16.90 7.22 -10.86
CA LYS A 266 16.39 6.04 -11.58
C LYS A 266 17.50 5.01 -11.81
N GLU A 267 18.66 5.44 -12.32
CA GLU A 267 19.81 4.56 -12.58
C GLU A 267 20.26 3.82 -11.31
N GLY A 268 20.46 4.53 -10.20
CA GLY A 268 20.87 3.93 -8.94
C GLY A 268 19.81 2.99 -8.35
N PHE A 269 18.52 3.32 -8.52
CA PHE A 269 17.41 2.49 -8.09
C PHE A 269 17.30 1.20 -8.92
N GLU A 270 17.40 1.29 -10.26
CA GLU A 270 17.37 0.12 -11.15
C GLU A 270 18.54 -0.82 -10.85
N ALA A 271 19.75 -0.29 -10.65
CA ALA A 271 20.91 -1.10 -10.26
C ALA A 271 20.68 -1.84 -8.93
N PHE A 272 20.07 -1.18 -7.94
CA PHE A 272 19.70 -1.80 -6.68
C PHE A 272 18.60 -2.87 -6.87
N LEU A 273 17.57 -2.55 -7.65
CA LEU A 273 16.46 -3.45 -7.94
C LEU A 273 16.95 -4.73 -8.61
N ASP A 274 17.80 -4.62 -9.63
CA ASP A 274 18.39 -5.76 -10.34
C ASP A 274 19.25 -6.62 -9.40
N THR A 275 19.97 -5.98 -8.48
CA THR A 275 20.76 -6.69 -7.47
C THR A 275 19.87 -7.56 -6.58
N ILE A 276 18.80 -7.00 -6.01
CA ILE A 276 17.96 -7.74 -5.06
C ILE A 276 17.06 -8.77 -5.76
N VAL A 277 16.63 -8.52 -7.00
CA VAL A 277 15.84 -9.46 -7.80
C VAL A 277 16.67 -10.69 -8.19
N SER A 278 18.00 -10.57 -8.26
CA SER A 278 18.90 -11.71 -8.53
C SER A 278 19.09 -12.66 -7.34
N MET A 279 18.56 -12.32 -6.15
CA MET A 279 18.72 -13.10 -4.93
C MET A 279 17.59 -14.14 -4.78
N ASP A 280 17.95 -15.41 -4.59
CA ASP A 280 17.00 -16.54 -4.55
C ASP A 280 16.02 -16.53 -3.35
N ASP A 281 16.29 -15.69 -2.35
CA ASP A 281 15.53 -15.58 -1.10
C ASP A 281 14.85 -14.21 -0.90
N VAL A 282 14.90 -13.33 -1.91
CA VAL A 282 14.23 -12.02 -1.92
C VAL A 282 12.99 -12.04 -2.81
N TRP A 283 11.92 -11.40 -2.34
CA TRP A 283 10.60 -11.43 -2.98
C TRP A 283 10.02 -10.02 -3.03
N LEU A 284 9.86 -9.47 -4.24
CA LEU A 284 9.15 -8.24 -4.49
C LEU A 284 7.66 -8.54 -4.69
N VAL A 285 6.88 -8.19 -3.68
CA VAL A 285 5.47 -8.58 -3.56
C VAL A 285 4.62 -7.36 -3.20
N THR A 286 3.32 -7.46 -3.42
CA THR A 286 2.39 -6.42 -2.99
C THR A 286 2.22 -6.41 -1.46
N ASN A 287 1.65 -5.35 -0.91
CA ASN A 287 1.38 -5.26 0.52
C ASN A 287 0.39 -6.32 0.98
N TRP A 288 -0.65 -6.61 0.19
CA TRP A 288 -1.58 -7.69 0.45
C TRP A 288 -0.89 -9.05 0.43
N GLN A 289 -0.04 -9.33 -0.54
CA GLN A 289 0.75 -10.57 -0.57
C GLN A 289 1.62 -10.70 0.68
N ALA A 290 2.28 -9.63 1.12
CA ALA A 290 3.06 -9.63 2.35
C ALA A 290 2.20 -9.91 3.59
N ILE A 291 1.00 -9.33 3.69
CA ILE A 291 0.03 -9.68 4.75
C ILE A 291 -0.37 -11.16 4.64
N GLN A 292 -0.65 -11.69 3.45
CA GLN A 292 -0.98 -13.12 3.29
C GLN A 292 0.15 -14.02 3.77
N TRP A 293 1.41 -13.65 3.54
CA TRP A 293 2.56 -14.36 4.10
C TRP A 293 2.61 -14.25 5.63
N VAL A 294 2.36 -13.07 6.21
CA VAL A 294 2.30 -12.93 7.68
C VAL A 294 1.19 -13.80 8.27
N ARG A 295 0.04 -13.92 7.60
CA ARG A 295 -1.10 -14.75 8.02
C ARG A 295 -0.80 -16.25 7.94
N ASP A 296 0.00 -16.68 6.97
CA ASP A 296 0.43 -18.08 6.78
C ASP A 296 1.95 -18.17 6.52
N PRO A 297 2.78 -18.00 7.56
CA PRO A 297 4.23 -17.90 7.41
C PRO A 297 4.82 -19.13 6.75
N THR A 298 5.34 -18.94 5.54
CA THR A 298 5.86 -20.01 4.70
C THR A 298 7.38 -19.88 4.55
N PRO A 299 8.18 -20.88 4.99
CA PRO A 299 9.62 -20.86 4.88
C PRO A 299 10.12 -20.98 3.43
N LEU A 300 11.38 -20.59 3.20
CA LEU A 300 12.04 -20.53 1.89
C LEU A 300 12.03 -21.85 1.09
N ASP A 301 12.02 -22.99 1.76
CA ASP A 301 11.97 -24.31 1.10
C ASP A 301 10.59 -24.62 0.48
N ARG A 302 9.53 -23.92 0.90
CA ARG A 302 8.15 -24.09 0.43
C ARG A 302 7.57 -22.86 -0.26
N ILE A 303 8.22 -21.69 -0.16
CA ILE A 303 7.66 -20.41 -0.63
C ILE A 303 7.40 -20.37 -2.14
N LYS A 304 8.15 -21.15 -2.95
CA LYS A 304 7.99 -21.16 -4.41
C LYS A 304 6.62 -21.66 -4.88
N THR A 305 5.91 -22.42 -4.06
CA THR A 305 4.55 -22.91 -4.34
C THR A 305 3.48 -22.24 -3.46
N PHE A 306 3.85 -21.18 -2.74
CA PHE A 306 2.93 -20.44 -1.89
C PHE A 306 1.88 -19.74 -2.76
N LYS A 307 0.65 -20.24 -2.70
CA LYS A 307 -0.46 -19.83 -3.59
C LYS A 307 -0.68 -18.31 -3.66
N PRO A 308 -0.61 -17.54 -2.56
CA PRO A 308 -0.66 -16.07 -2.60
C PRO A 308 0.35 -15.38 -3.52
N PHE A 309 1.52 -15.99 -3.76
CA PHE A 309 2.59 -15.42 -4.58
C PHE A 309 2.54 -15.91 -6.04
N ASN A 310 1.53 -16.71 -6.40
CA ASN A 310 1.33 -17.13 -7.79
C ASN A 310 0.75 -15.98 -8.62
N CYS A 311 1.08 -15.98 -9.91
CA CYS A 311 0.74 -14.94 -10.87
C CYS A 311 -0.39 -15.33 -11.84
N ASP A 312 -1.39 -16.07 -11.36
CA ASP A 312 -2.60 -16.40 -12.13
C ASP A 312 -3.62 -15.25 -12.07
N TYR A 313 -3.34 -14.20 -12.84
CA TYR A 313 -4.15 -12.98 -12.87
C TYR A 313 -5.11 -12.98 -14.07
N PRO A 314 -6.41 -12.66 -13.88
CA PRO A 314 -7.33 -12.49 -15.00
C PRO A 314 -6.95 -11.26 -15.83
N ARG A 315 -6.31 -11.45 -16.99
CA ARG A 315 -5.90 -10.36 -17.89
C ARG A 315 -7.08 -9.76 -18.66
N CYS A 316 -7.10 -8.43 -18.81
CA CYS A 316 -7.95 -7.77 -19.79
C CYS A 316 -7.26 -7.74 -21.16
N ASN A 317 -7.85 -8.40 -22.16
CA ASN A 317 -7.28 -8.46 -23.52
C ASN A 317 -7.78 -7.35 -24.47
N ALA A 318 -8.74 -6.49 -24.06
CA ALA A 318 -9.26 -5.38 -24.89
C ALA A 318 -9.90 -4.26 -24.06
N SER A 319 -9.20 -3.12 -23.91
CA SER A 319 -9.73 -1.90 -23.29
C SER A 319 -10.53 -1.04 -24.29
N LYS A 320 -11.45 -0.22 -23.78
CA LYS A 320 -12.29 0.73 -24.55
C LYS A 320 -12.12 2.14 -23.99
N VAL A 321 -12.34 3.16 -24.82
CA VAL A 321 -12.36 4.58 -24.39
C VAL A 321 -13.81 5.03 -24.22
N CYS A 322 -14.10 5.62 -23.07
CA CYS A 322 -15.39 6.13 -22.65
C CYS A 322 -15.37 7.67 -22.59
N ASN A 323 -16.41 8.29 -23.12
CA ASN A 323 -16.65 9.72 -23.04
C ASN A 323 -17.71 9.98 -21.98
N ALA A 324 -17.34 10.52 -20.82
CA ALA A 324 -18.25 10.77 -19.71
C ALA A 324 -18.44 12.28 -19.50
N TRP A 325 -19.67 12.72 -19.23
CA TRP A 325 -20.00 14.13 -19.08
C TRP A 325 -19.73 14.61 -17.64
N HIS A 326 -18.99 15.71 -17.44
CA HIS A 326 -18.79 16.39 -16.17
C HIS A 326 -19.34 17.83 -16.23
N LYS A 327 -19.57 18.48 -15.08
CA LYS A 327 -20.06 19.88 -14.99
C LYS A 327 -19.24 20.89 -15.81
N SER A 328 -17.98 20.58 -16.09
CA SER A 328 -17.02 21.39 -16.85
C SER A 328 -16.80 20.92 -18.29
N GLY A 329 -17.58 19.93 -18.79
CA GLY A 329 -17.46 19.35 -20.13
C GLY A 329 -17.16 17.85 -20.14
N VAL A 330 -16.90 17.31 -21.33
CA VAL A 330 -16.61 15.88 -21.55
C VAL A 330 -15.21 15.53 -21.01
N ARG A 331 -15.12 14.42 -20.28
CA ARG A 331 -13.88 13.80 -19.80
C ARG A 331 -13.72 12.43 -20.43
N TYR A 332 -12.47 12.04 -20.67
CA TYR A 332 -12.10 10.77 -21.26
C TYR A 332 -11.70 9.78 -20.17
N MET A 333 -12.09 8.53 -20.33
CA MET A 333 -11.75 7.46 -19.39
C MET A 333 -11.55 6.16 -20.17
N ARG A 334 -10.48 5.42 -19.93
CA ARG A 334 -10.23 4.12 -20.56
C ARG A 334 -10.59 3.00 -19.59
N THR A 335 -11.32 1.97 -20.05
CA THR A 335 -11.73 0.83 -19.22
C THR A 335 -12.08 -0.39 -20.06
N CYS A 336 -11.95 -1.61 -19.51
CA CYS A 336 -12.50 -2.85 -20.05
C CYS A 336 -13.89 -3.17 -19.50
N GLN A 337 -14.42 -2.31 -18.63
CA GLN A 337 -15.79 -2.37 -18.11
C GLN A 337 -16.75 -1.58 -19.04
N PRO A 338 -18.08 -1.71 -18.85
CA PRO A 338 -19.03 -0.81 -19.51
C PRO A 338 -18.80 0.67 -19.13
N CYS A 339 -18.96 1.59 -20.10
CA CYS A 339 -18.73 3.02 -19.88
C CYS A 339 -19.79 3.65 -18.94
N PRO A 340 -19.41 4.53 -18.00
CA PRO A 340 -20.35 5.31 -17.21
C PRO A 340 -21.04 6.41 -18.02
N GLU A 341 -22.24 6.79 -17.57
CA GLU A 341 -23.02 7.90 -18.16
C GLU A 341 -22.51 9.29 -17.71
N VAL A 342 -21.92 9.43 -16.52
CA VAL A 342 -21.47 10.72 -15.93
C VAL A 342 -20.08 10.57 -15.30
N PHE A 343 -19.25 11.62 -15.35
CA PHE A 343 -17.93 11.61 -14.72
C PHE A 343 -18.04 11.57 -13.18
N PRO A 344 -17.40 10.61 -12.51
CA PRO A 344 -17.45 10.40 -11.05
C PRO A 344 -16.81 11.54 -10.26
N TRP A 345 -17.37 11.87 -9.09
CA TRP A 345 -16.74 12.83 -8.16
C TRP A 345 -17.12 12.57 -6.69
N THR A 346 -16.49 13.27 -5.75
CA THR A 346 -16.78 13.19 -4.31
C THR A 346 -18.26 13.43 -4.01
N GLY A 347 -18.90 12.47 -3.33
CA GLY A 347 -20.32 12.52 -2.97
C GLY A 347 -21.30 12.21 -4.11
N LYS A 348 -20.80 11.97 -5.33
CA LYS A 348 -21.55 11.43 -6.50
C LYS A 348 -20.60 10.61 -7.38
N THR A 349 -20.21 9.44 -6.90
CA THR A 349 -19.28 8.54 -7.60
C THR A 349 -19.92 7.90 -8.84
N GLY A 350 -21.25 7.99 -9.01
CA GLY A 350 -21.97 7.28 -10.07
C GLY A 350 -22.20 5.79 -9.76
N VAL A 351 -21.73 5.32 -8.60
CA VAL A 351 -21.92 3.96 -8.09
C VAL A 351 -22.92 4.02 -6.95
N ARG A 352 -23.99 3.21 -7.01
CA ARG A 352 -24.93 3.10 -5.89
C ARG A 352 -24.29 2.24 -4.81
N ASN A 353 -23.89 2.86 -3.70
CA ASN A 353 -23.33 2.19 -2.54
C ASN A 353 -24.11 2.60 -1.28
N PRO A 354 -25.26 1.95 -1.00
CA PRO A 354 -26.13 2.35 0.11
C PRO A 354 -25.43 2.35 1.47
N PHE A 355 -24.43 1.47 1.65
CA PHE A 355 -23.66 1.42 2.89
C PHE A 355 -22.81 2.68 3.09
N LEU A 356 -22.09 3.12 2.04
CA LEU A 356 -21.33 4.37 2.06
C LEU A 356 -22.26 5.60 2.12
N ASP A 357 -23.35 5.59 1.35
CA ASP A 357 -24.28 6.72 1.26
C ASP A 357 -24.89 7.06 2.62
N HIS A 358 -25.26 6.04 3.40
CA HIS A 358 -25.87 6.18 4.73
C HIS A 358 -24.86 6.17 5.89
N TYR A 359 -23.56 6.05 5.60
CA TYR A 359 -22.54 5.97 6.65
C TYR A 359 -22.50 7.25 7.50
N GLY A 360 -22.58 7.07 8.82
CA GLY A 360 -22.59 8.16 9.80
C GLY A 360 -23.88 9.01 9.82
N GLU A 361 -24.97 8.60 9.17
CA GLU A 361 -26.26 9.32 9.26
C GLU A 361 -26.93 9.18 10.63
N ASN A 362 -26.69 8.08 11.35
CA ASN A 362 -27.21 7.84 12.69
C ASN A 362 -26.39 8.50 13.81
N GLU A 363 -25.15 8.97 13.54
CA GLU A 363 -24.31 9.66 14.55
C GLU A 363 -24.77 11.10 14.81
N VAL A 364 -25.57 11.69 13.91
CA VAL A 364 -26.11 13.06 14.05
C VAL A 364 -27.38 13.08 14.91
N ALA A 365 -28.06 11.94 15.08
CA ALA A 365 -29.31 11.85 15.83
C ALA A 365 -29.10 11.71 17.36
N SER A 366 -27.86 11.57 17.82
CA SER A 366 -27.50 11.35 19.23
C SER A 366 -26.48 12.36 19.78
N ALA A 367 -26.39 13.56 19.18
CA ALA A 367 -25.57 14.67 19.69
C ALA A 367 -26.44 15.77 20.29
#